data_AF-A0A7Y4YME5-F1
#
_entry.id   AF-A0A7Y4YME5-F1
#
_cell.length_a   1.000
_cell.length_b   1.000
_cell.length_c   1.000
_cell.angle_alpha   90.00
_cell.angle_beta   90.00
_cell.angle_gamma   90.00
#
_symmetry.space_group_name_H-M   'P 1'
#
loop_
_entity.id
_entity.type
_entity.pdbx_description
1 polymer ?
#
loop_
_entity_poly.entity_id
_entity_poly.type
_entity_poly.pdbx_seq_one_letter_code
_entity_poly.pdbx_strand_id
1 'polypeptide(L)' 'EEDIRLFDAQPIVFQCACSRENVGRMLQMLGREEVGSILAERGEIEVHCEFCNERYVFDSVDAEAVFIEAATVSSSKTLH' A
#
# COMPACT_ATOMS: atom_id res chain seq x y z
N GLU A 1 42.71 32.30 5.04
CA GLU A 1 41.63 31.65 5.83
C GLU A 1 40.45 31.43 4.91
N GLU A 2 39.81 30.26 5.00
CA GLU A 2 38.58 29.97 4.25
C GLU A 2 37.36 30.22 5.13
N ASP A 3 36.40 30.97 4.59
CA ASP A 3 35.19 31.41 5.29
C ASP A 3 34.08 30.34 5.13
N ILE A 4 33.62 29.77 6.23
CA ILE A 4 32.62 28.69 6.22
C ILE A 4 31.21 29.29 6.19
N ARG A 5 30.41 28.92 5.19
CA ARG A 5 28.99 29.31 5.11
C ARG A 5 28.11 28.25 5.78
N LEU A 6 27.40 28.65 6.84
CA LEU A 6 26.40 27.84 7.52
C LEU A 6 25.01 28.12 6.92
N PHE A 7 24.23 27.07 6.67
CA PHE A 7 22.85 27.16 6.18
C PHE A 7 21.84 26.82 7.27
N ASP A 8 20.57 27.17 7.04
CA ASP A 8 19.48 26.79 7.93
C ASP A 8 19.33 25.27 8.02
N ALA A 9 19.13 24.79 9.25
CA ALA A 9 18.94 23.37 9.50
C ALA A 9 17.64 22.86 8.86
N GLN A 10 17.71 21.73 8.17
CA GLN A 10 16.54 21.02 7.65
C GLN A 10 16.26 19.80 8.54
N PRO A 11 15.02 19.59 8.99
CA PRO A 11 14.67 18.42 9.78
C PRO A 11 14.77 17.17 8.89
N ILE A 12 15.42 16.13 9.42
CA ILE A 12 15.44 14.80 8.79
C ILE A 12 14.45 13.92 9.53
N VAL A 13 13.53 13.33 8.79
CA VAL A 13 12.51 12.42 9.31
C VAL A 13 12.47 11.15 8.49
N PHE A 14 12.14 10.04 9.15
CA PHE A 14 11.79 8.82 8.46
C PHE A 14 10.37 8.93 7.90
N GLN A 15 10.18 8.56 6.63
CA GLN A 15 8.86 8.51 6.00
C GLN A 15 8.76 7.33 5.03
N CYS A 16 7.72 6.51 5.19
CA CYS A 16 7.39 5.44 4.25
C CYS A 16 6.13 5.80 3.47
N ALA A 17 6.11 5.47 2.17
CA ALA A 17 4.97 5.70 1.30
C ALA A 17 3.96 4.53 1.27
N CYS A 18 4.18 3.48 2.07
CA CYS A 18 3.22 2.39 2.16
C CYS A 18 1.88 2.91 2.70
N SER A 19 0.79 2.35 2.19
CA SER A 19 -0.55 2.63 2.68
C SER A 19 -1.42 1.40 2.46
N ARG A 20 -2.52 1.30 3.18
CA ARG A 20 -3.49 0.22 3.00
C ARG A 20 -3.99 0.16 1.56
N GLU A 21 -4.18 1.31 0.92
CA GLU A 21 -4.59 1.41 -0.49
C GLU A 21 -3.52 0.84 -1.44
N ASN A 22 -2.24 1.19 -1.24
CA ASN A 22 -1.13 0.65 -2.03
C ASN A 22 -1.02 -0.87 -1.87
N VAL A 23 -1.21 -1.40 -0.65
CA VAL A 23 -1.24 -2.85 -0.40
C VAL A 23 -2.48 -3.50 -1.01
N GLY A 24 -3.65 -2.85 -0.98
CA GLY A 24 -4.85 -3.30 -1.66
C GLY A 24 -4.62 -3.44 -3.18
N ARG A 25 -3.97 -2.45 -3.81
CA ARG A 25 -3.57 -2.55 -5.24
C ARG A 25 -2.62 -3.71 -5.51
N MET A 26 -1.72 -4.04 -4.58
CA MET A 26 -0.89 -5.24 -4.67
C MET A 26 -1.74 -6.52 -4.66
N LEU A 27 -2.73 -6.62 -3.77
CA LEU A 27 -3.66 -7.76 -3.74
C LEU A 27 -4.50 -7.84 -5.02
N GLN A 28 -4.90 -6.71 -5.60
CA GLN A 28 -5.59 -6.69 -6.90
C GLN A 28 -4.74 -7.31 -8.01
N MET A 29 -3.42 -7.03 -8.04
CA MET A 29 -2.50 -7.58 -9.04
C MET A 29 -2.32 -9.09 -8.91
N LEU A 30 -2.45 -9.67 -7.71
CA LEU A 30 -2.47 -11.13 -7.52
C LEU A 30 -3.73 -11.77 -8.10
N GLY A 31 -4.84 -11.04 -8.12
CA GLY A 31 -6.11 -11.47 -8.68
C GLY A 31 -7.07 -12.03 -7.62
N ARG A 32 -8.37 -11.91 -7.94
CA ARG A 32 -9.47 -12.26 -7.02
C ARG A 32 -9.49 -13.73 -6.63
N GLU A 33 -9.16 -14.63 -7.56
CA GLU A 33 -9.15 -16.07 -7.31
C GLU A 33 -8.09 -16.44 -6.25
N GLU A 34 -6.85 -15.98 -6.43
CA GLU A 34 -5.75 -16.27 -5.52
C GLU A 34 -5.95 -15.62 -4.14
N VAL A 35 -6.44 -14.38 -4.10
CA VAL A 35 -6.80 -13.73 -2.83
C VAL A 35 -7.91 -14.52 -2.11
N GLY A 36 -8.91 -15.00 -2.86
CA GLY A 36 -9.99 -15.81 -2.33
C GLY A 36 -9.53 -17.17 -1.79
N SER A 37 -8.60 -17.85 -2.46
CA SER A 37 -8.07 -19.14 -2.00
C SER A 37 -7.32 -19.00 -0.67
N ILE A 38 -6.47 -17.98 -0.54
CA ILE A 38 -5.74 -17.70 0.70
C ILE A 38 -6.71 -17.42 1.86
N LEU A 39 -7.75 -16.62 1.61
CA LEU A 39 -8.77 -16.31 2.61
C LEU A 39 -9.58 -17.55 3.03
N ALA A 40 -9.89 -18.45 2.09
CA ALA A 40 -10.58 -19.69 2.41
C ALA A 40 -9.75 -20.61 3.30
N GLU A 41 -8.42 -20.61 3.13
CA GLU A 41 -7.50 -21.43 3.93
C GLU A 41 -7.17 -20.82 5.29
N ARG A 42 -6.99 -19.49 5.36
CA ARG A 42 -6.38 -18.80 6.51
C ARG A 42 -7.30 -17.82 7.23
N GLY A 43 -8.44 -17.47 6.64
CA GLY A 43 -9.39 -16.48 7.16
C GLY A 43 -8.98 -15.02 6.92
N GLU A 44 -7.68 -14.73 6.84
CA GLU A 44 -7.13 -13.40 6.61
C GLU A 44 -5.84 -13.44 5.78
N ILE A 45 -5.49 -12.29 5.19
CA ILE A 45 -4.20 -12.05 4.53
C ILE A 45 -3.41 -11.03 5.34
N GLU A 46 -2.19 -11.39 5.72
CA GLU A 46 -1.25 -10.51 6.41
C GLU A 46 -0.11 -10.10 5.47
N VAL A 47 0.13 -8.79 5.36
CA VAL A 47 1.21 -8.22 4.56
C VAL A 47 2.05 -7.32 5.46
N HIS A 48 3.37 -7.55 5.47
CA HIS A 48 4.34 -6.65 6.10
C HIS A 48 5.02 -5.79 5.04
N CYS A 49 5.11 -4.49 5.30
CA CYS A 49 5.92 -3.61 4.47
C CYS A 49 7.42 -3.88 4.74
N GLU A 50 8.18 -4.26 3.72
CA GLU A 50 9.62 -4.56 3.88
C GLU A 50 10.48 -3.34 4.24
N PHE A 51 9.94 -2.12 4.12
CA PHE A 51 10.67 -0.88 4.42
C PHE A 51 10.43 -0.33 5.83
N CYS A 52 9.17 -0.33 6.29
CA CYS A 52 8.80 0.22 7.60
C CYS A 52 8.26 -0.82 8.58
N ASN A 53 8.10 -2.07 8.13
CA ASN A 53 7.55 -3.19 8.89
C ASN A 53 6.10 -3.03 9.37
N GLU A 54 5.37 -2.04 8.84
CA GLU A 54 3.94 -1.89 9.09
C GLU A 54 3.17 -3.15 8.67
N ARG A 55 2.23 -3.59 9.51
CA ARG A 55 1.42 -4.79 9.30
C ARG A 55 0.04 -4.40 8.78
N TYR A 56 -0.33 -4.93 7.63
CA TYR A 56 -1.66 -4.78 7.04
C TYR A 56 -2.38 -6.12 7.04
N VAL A 57 -3.57 -6.17 7.64
CA VAL A 57 -4.43 -7.35 7.64
C VAL A 57 -5.67 -7.06 6.81
N PHE A 58 -6.05 -8.02 5.97
CA PHE A 58 -7.27 -7.99 5.17
C PHE A 58 -8.07 -9.25 5.46
N ASP A 59 -9.28 -9.08 6.00
CA ASP A 59 -10.26 -10.15 6.09
C ASP A 59 -11.06 -10.29 4.78
N SER A 60 -12.08 -11.14 4.77
CA SER A 60 -12.92 -11.35 3.58
C SER A 60 -13.72 -10.11 3.16
N VAL A 61 -14.12 -9.26 4.11
CA VAL A 61 -14.87 -8.02 3.84
C VAL A 61 -13.94 -6.97 3.25
N ASP A 62 -12.76 -6.81 3.85
CA ASP A 62 -11.72 -5.91 3.38
C ASP A 62 -11.24 -6.28 1.98
N ALA A 63 -10.97 -7.56 1.74
CA ALA A 63 -10.51 -8.05 0.45
C ALA A 63 -11.58 -7.86 -0.63
N GLU A 64 -12.86 -8.06 -0.32
CA GLU A 64 -13.95 -7.78 -1.25
C GLU A 64 -14.00 -6.30 -1.63
N ALA A 65 -13.87 -5.40 -0.66
CA ALA A 65 -13.85 -3.96 -0.89
C ALA A 65 -12.72 -3.53 -1.84
N VAL A 66 -11.54 -4.13 -1.68
CA VAL A 66 -10.39 -3.90 -2.57
C VAL A 66 -10.72 -4.18 -4.04
N PHE A 67 -11.52 -5.20 -4.35
CA PHE A 67 -11.89 -5.52 -5.73
C PHE A 67 -13.10 -4.72 -6.26
N ILE A 68 -13.94 -4.17 -5.37
CA ILE A 68 -15.03 -3.26 -5.76
C ILE A 68 -14.47 -1.90 -6.17
N GLU A 69 -13.51 -1.35 -5.41
CA GLU A 69 -12.87 -0.08 -5.72
C GLU A 69 -12.12 -0.13 -7.06
N ALA A 70 -11.46 -1.25 -7.38
CA ALA A 70 -10.80 -1.46 -8.67
C ALA A 70 -11.74 -1.25 -9.88
N ALA A 71 -12.98 -1.73 -9.77
CA ALA A 71 -13.99 -1.60 -10.81
C ALA A 71 -14.40 -0.13 -11.04
N THR A 72 -14.31 0.72 -10.01
CA THR A 72 -14.64 2.14 -10.12
C THR A 72 -13.51 2.99 -10.72
N VAL A 73 -12.25 2.66 -10.42
CA VAL A 73 -11.08 3.42 -10.92
C VAL A 73 -10.83 3.18 -12.40
N SER A 74 -11.16 1.99 -12.94
CA SER A 74 -11.04 1.71 -14.38
C SER A 74 -11.95 2.61 -15.26
N SER A 75 -12.90 3.35 -14.68
CA SER A 75 -13.74 4.31 -15.40
C SER A 75 -13.16 5.74 -15.42
N SER A 76 -12.11 6.05 -14.65
CA SER A 76 -11.57 7.41 -14.56
C SER A 76 -10.50 7.65 -15.62
N LYS A 77 -10.89 8.35 -16.69
CA LYS A 77 -10.01 8.82 -17.77
C LYS A 77 -8.71 9.43 -17.23
N THR A 78 -7.57 8.89 -17.65
CA THR A 78 -6.26 9.53 -17.53
C THR A 78 -6.26 10.84 -18.33
N LEU A 79 -6.11 11.99 -17.66
CA LEU A 79 -5.75 13.24 -18.31
C LEU A 79 -4.22 13.34 -18.32
N HIS A 80 -3.68 13.63 -19.51
CA HIS A 80 -2.25 13.71 -19.83
C HIS A 80 -1.59 14.93 -19.19
#